data_AF-X0BCH2-F1
#
_entry.id   AF-X0BCH2-F1
#
_cell.length_a   1.000
_cell.length_b   1.000
_cell.length_c   1.000
_cell.angle_alpha   90.00
_cell.angle_beta   90.00
_cell.angle_gamma   90.00
#
_symmetry.space_group_name_H-M   'P 1'
#
loop_
_entity.id
_entity.type
_entity.pdbx_description
1 polymer ?
#
loop_
_entity_poly.entity_id
_entity_poly.type
_entity_poly.pdbx_seq_one_letter_code
_entity_poly.pdbx_strand_id
1 'polypeptide(L)'
;MDELFLLPSIPVAMPRAYWLFPMKEILSTMLMLIEPSEVEFARIMSEMDAASSNDYDMEIINSLYRNNAMVLPHRRYALLTGEFRSESHAKYLGSEIEPWDPARAYNEAKLVHFSDWPLPKPWLHIDEELRLELQPNCTNTTGDAVDCTARIIWNSFYTDFQMKRKEICS
;
A
#
# COMPACT_ATOMS: atom_id res chain seq x y z
N MET A 1 8.70 12.83 -2.71
CA MET A 1 7.22 13.02 -2.68
C MET A 1 6.94 14.42 -2.15
N ASP A 2 7.76 15.38 -2.56
CA ASP A 2 7.87 16.67 -1.88
C ASP A 2 6.68 17.55 -2.24
N GLU A 3 6.02 17.24 -3.36
CA GLU A 3 4.75 17.82 -3.76
C GLU A 3 3.64 17.70 -2.71
N LEU A 4 3.71 16.72 -1.81
CA LEU A 4 2.73 16.59 -0.72
C LEU A 4 2.81 17.77 0.25
N PHE A 5 3.97 18.39 0.44
CA PHE A 5 4.14 19.57 1.29
C PHE A 5 3.63 20.87 0.66
N LEU A 6 3.12 20.82 -0.58
CA LEU A 6 2.46 21.94 -1.25
C LEU A 6 0.94 21.92 -1.06
N LEU A 7 0.40 20.90 -0.37
CA LEU A 7 -1.01 20.83 0.01
C LEU A 7 -1.35 21.94 1.03
N PRO A 8 -2.60 22.41 1.08
CA PRO A 8 -3.00 23.38 2.10
C PRO A 8 -2.86 22.79 3.50
N SER A 9 -2.64 23.67 4.49
CA SER A 9 -2.60 23.30 5.91
C SER A 9 -3.84 22.48 6.29
N ILE A 10 -3.61 21.31 6.88
CA ILE A 10 -4.64 20.38 7.32
C ILE A 10 -4.02 19.51 8.44
N PRO A 11 -4.78 19.15 9.49
CA PRO A 11 -4.25 18.32 10.57
C PRO A 11 -3.64 17.01 10.05
N VAL A 12 -4.32 16.35 9.10
CA VAL A 12 -3.84 15.12 8.48
C VAL A 12 -4.38 14.93 7.06
N ALA A 13 -3.54 14.41 6.17
CA ALA A 13 -3.91 13.87 4.88
C ALA A 13 -3.44 12.42 4.73
N MET A 14 -4.30 11.53 4.26
CA MET A 14 -4.05 10.08 4.15
C MET A 14 -4.65 9.50 2.87
N PRO A 15 -4.02 8.48 2.25
CA PRO A 15 -4.61 7.77 1.13
C PRO A 15 -5.78 6.87 1.58
N ARG A 16 -6.71 6.58 0.67
CA ARG A 16 -7.76 5.57 0.93
C ARG A 16 -7.13 4.19 1.09
N ALA A 17 -7.63 3.40 2.05
CA ALA A 17 -7.35 1.97 2.13
C ALA A 17 -8.19 1.21 1.09
N TYR A 18 -7.86 1.42 -0.20
CA TYR A 18 -8.71 1.03 -1.33
C TYR A 18 -9.08 -0.47 -1.33
N TRP A 19 -8.21 -1.36 -0.82
CA TRP A 19 -8.45 -2.81 -0.77
C TRP A 19 -9.66 -3.19 0.10
N LEU A 20 -10.03 -2.33 1.05
CA LEU A 20 -11.18 -2.52 1.93
C LEU A 20 -12.46 -1.87 1.42
N PHE A 21 -12.37 -1.01 0.40
CA PHE A 21 -13.52 -0.29 -0.16
C PHE A 21 -14.40 -1.24 -1.02
N PRO A 22 -15.74 -1.09 -1.03
CA PRO A 22 -16.56 -0.18 -0.22
C PRO A 22 -16.94 -0.74 1.17
N MET A 23 -16.50 -1.95 1.52
CA MET A 23 -16.95 -2.62 2.76
C MET A 23 -16.52 -1.88 4.04
N LYS A 24 -15.31 -1.33 4.06
CA LYS A 24 -14.79 -0.50 5.15
C LYS A 24 -14.17 0.76 4.56
N GLU A 25 -14.90 1.87 4.64
CA GLU A 25 -14.47 3.18 4.17
C GLU A 25 -13.51 3.82 5.18
N ILE A 26 -12.24 3.42 5.13
CA ILE A 26 -11.18 3.95 5.99
C ILE A 26 -9.98 4.43 5.18
N LEU A 27 -9.19 5.26 5.82
CA LEU A 27 -7.93 5.78 5.31
C LEU A 27 -6.78 4.91 5.82
N SER A 28 -5.72 4.80 5.03
CA SER A 28 -4.55 4.03 5.41
C SER A 28 -3.52 4.92 6.10
N THR A 29 -2.99 4.43 7.21
CA THR A 29 -1.87 5.04 7.94
C THR A 29 -0.51 4.75 7.31
N MET A 30 -0.44 4.04 6.18
CA MET A 30 0.83 3.75 5.49
C MET A 30 1.57 5.01 5.01
N LEU A 31 0.82 6.10 4.80
CA LEU A 31 1.34 7.42 4.49
C LEU A 31 0.44 8.45 5.15
N MET A 32 1.04 9.31 5.96
CA MET A 32 0.36 10.44 6.60
C MET A 32 1.18 11.70 6.36
N LEU A 33 0.56 12.72 5.77
CA LEU A 33 1.04 14.09 5.88
C LEU A 33 0.34 14.72 7.08
N ILE A 34 1.12 15.18 8.06
CA ILE A 34 0.59 15.72 9.31
C ILE A 34 1.08 17.14 9.55
N GLU A 35 0.23 17.96 10.15
CA GLU A 35 0.61 19.23 10.73
C GLU A 35 0.83 19.01 12.24
N PRO A 36 2.07 19.15 12.76
CA PRO A 36 2.34 18.96 14.17
C PRO A 36 1.50 19.91 15.05
N SER A 37 0.83 19.35 16.06
CA SER A 37 -0.05 20.11 16.96
C SER A 37 -0.09 19.44 18.32
N GLU A 38 0.16 20.20 19.39
CA GLU A 38 0.04 19.71 20.77
C GLU A 38 -1.39 19.22 21.08
N VAL A 39 -2.40 19.90 20.51
CA VAL A 39 -3.81 19.55 20.69
C VAL A 39 -4.11 18.21 20.01
N GLU A 40 -3.69 18.03 18.76
CA GLU A 40 -3.93 16.77 18.05
C GLU A 40 -3.12 15.61 18.66
N PHE A 41 -1.90 15.88 19.12
CA PHE A 41 -1.10 14.90 19.86
C PHE A 41 -1.83 14.44 21.12
N ALA A 42 -2.32 15.36 21.96
CA ALA A 42 -3.07 15.01 23.17
C ALA A 42 -4.35 14.21 22.86
N ARG A 43 -5.05 14.54 21.77
CA ARG A 43 -6.23 13.79 21.31
C ARG A 43 -5.88 12.37 20.88
N ILE A 44 -4.81 12.19 20.12
CA ILE A 44 -4.32 10.86 19.70
C ILE A 44 -3.91 10.04 20.92
N MET A 45 -3.15 10.62 21.85
CA MET A 45 -2.74 9.93 23.08
C MET A 45 -3.95 9.50 23.91
N SER A 46 -4.98 10.34 24.03
CA SER A 46 -6.21 9.99 24.74
C SER A 46 -6.97 8.83 24.07
N GLU A 47 -6.99 8.75 22.74
CA GLU A 47 -7.60 7.62 22.04
C GLU A 47 -6.76 6.35 22.18
N MET A 48 -5.44 6.47 22.16
CA MET A 48 -4.51 5.35 22.41
C MET A 48 -4.71 4.76 23.81
N ASP A 49 -4.88 5.60 24.83
CA ASP A 49 -5.11 5.15 26.21
C ASP A 49 -6.46 4.41 26.37
N ALA A 50 -7.44 4.72 25.51
CA ALA A 50 -8.75 4.07 25.49
C ALA A 50 -8.82 2.85 24.55
N ALA A 51 -7.80 2.63 23.72
CA ALA A 51 -7.78 1.60 22.69
C ALA A 51 -7.68 0.18 23.29
N SER A 52 -8.29 -0.80 22.62
CA SER A 52 -8.15 -2.20 22.99
C SER A 52 -6.79 -2.77 22.55
N SER A 53 -6.39 -3.91 23.11
CA SER A 53 -5.12 -4.57 22.74
C SER A 53 -5.06 -5.03 21.27
N ASN A 54 -6.21 -5.05 20.59
CA ASN A 54 -6.32 -5.46 19.18
C ASN A 54 -6.50 -4.26 18.25
N ASP A 55 -6.61 -3.04 18.79
CA ASP A 55 -6.67 -1.82 17.99
C ASP A 55 -5.26 -1.37 17.66
N TYR A 56 -5.02 -1.17 16.37
CA TYR A 56 -3.76 -0.67 15.86
C TYR A 56 -3.91 0.78 15.39
N ASP A 57 -2.84 1.32 14.84
CA ASP A 57 -2.78 2.68 14.29
C ASP A 57 -3.93 2.96 13.32
N MET A 58 -4.29 2.02 12.44
CA MET A 58 -5.41 2.23 11.52
C MET A 58 -6.76 2.41 12.22
N GLU A 59 -7.04 1.66 13.28
CA GLU A 59 -8.28 1.80 14.06
C GLU A 59 -8.31 3.15 14.79
N ILE A 60 -7.23 3.50 15.48
CA ILE A 60 -7.12 4.71 16.31
C ILE A 60 -7.17 5.98 15.43
N ILE A 61 -6.38 6.03 14.36
CA ILE A 61 -6.34 7.21 13.49
C ILE A 61 -7.66 7.38 12.74
N ASN A 62 -8.34 6.30 12.34
CA ASN A 62 -9.64 6.42 11.68
C ASN A 62 -10.78 6.76 12.64
N SER A 63 -10.70 6.45 13.94
CA SER A 63 -11.70 6.92 14.92
C SER A 63 -11.75 8.45 14.94
N LEU A 64 -10.59 9.09 14.85
CA LEU A 64 -10.42 10.54 14.90
C LEU A 64 -10.63 11.24 13.56
N TYR A 65 -10.07 10.71 12.47
CA TYR A 65 -9.81 11.51 11.28
C TYR A 65 -10.52 11.05 10.01
N ARG A 66 -11.12 9.86 9.96
CA ARG A 66 -11.67 9.29 8.70
C ARG A 66 -12.63 10.23 7.95
N ASN A 67 -13.37 11.06 8.69
CA ASN A 67 -14.40 11.96 8.15
C ASN A 67 -13.89 13.38 7.85
N ASN A 68 -12.72 13.76 8.39
CA ASN A 68 -12.23 15.15 8.38
C ASN A 68 -10.84 15.30 7.76
N ALA A 69 -10.11 14.19 7.54
CA ALA A 69 -8.83 14.19 6.87
C ALA A 69 -8.97 14.58 5.39
N MET A 70 -7.93 15.20 4.85
CA MET A 70 -7.80 15.28 3.39
C MET A 70 -7.50 13.88 2.84
N VAL A 71 -8.28 13.46 1.84
CA VAL A 71 -8.07 12.16 1.21
C VAL A 71 -7.08 12.29 0.06
N LEU A 72 -5.90 11.70 0.23
CA LEU A 72 -4.92 11.56 -0.84
C LEU A 72 -5.39 10.49 -1.84
N PRO A 73 -5.08 10.64 -3.14
CA PRO A 73 -5.34 9.58 -4.09
C PRO A 73 -4.41 8.39 -3.78
N HIS A 74 -4.95 7.18 -3.63
CA HIS A 74 -4.13 5.99 -3.36
C HIS A 74 -3.21 5.66 -4.54
N ARG A 75 -3.64 5.94 -5.77
CA ARG A 75 -2.77 6.06 -6.94
C ARG A 75 -2.14 7.47 -6.89
N ARG A 76 -0.86 7.65 -6.59
CA ARG A 76 0.32 6.77 -6.68
C ARG A 76 1.01 6.51 -5.32
N TYR A 77 0.35 6.86 -4.23
CA TYR A 77 0.92 6.97 -2.90
C TYR A 77 0.69 5.75 -1.99
N ALA A 78 -0.05 4.75 -2.45
CA ALA A 78 -0.43 3.58 -1.66
C ALA A 78 -0.55 2.34 -2.55
N LEU A 79 0.52 1.95 -3.24
CA LEU A 79 0.52 0.70 -4.02
C LEU A 79 0.88 -0.47 -3.09
N LEU A 80 -0.04 -1.41 -2.92
CA LEU A 80 0.28 -2.69 -2.27
C LEU A 80 0.98 -3.61 -3.27
N THR A 81 2.04 -4.28 -2.84
CA THR A 81 2.67 -5.37 -3.62
C THR A 81 1.69 -6.50 -3.91
N GLY A 82 0.80 -6.82 -2.95
CA GLY A 82 -0.28 -7.78 -3.12
C GLY A 82 -1.28 -7.43 -4.23
N GLU A 83 -1.31 -6.17 -4.70
CA GLU A 83 -2.11 -5.77 -5.85
C GLU A 83 -1.75 -6.57 -7.10
N PHE A 84 -0.46 -6.86 -7.31
CA PHE A 84 0.01 -7.62 -8.48
C PHE A 84 -0.41 -9.09 -8.47
N ARG A 85 -0.80 -9.59 -7.30
CA ARG A 85 -1.34 -10.95 -7.11
C ARG A 85 -2.87 -11.00 -7.14
N SER A 86 -3.54 -9.85 -7.09
CA SER A 86 -4.99 -9.81 -7.08
C SER A 86 -5.57 -10.33 -8.39
N GLU A 87 -6.70 -11.01 -8.32
CA GLU A 87 -7.46 -11.42 -9.52
C GLU A 87 -8.30 -10.27 -10.08
N SER A 88 -8.61 -9.26 -9.25
CA SER A 88 -9.35 -8.07 -9.63
C SER A 88 -8.65 -6.80 -9.13
N HIS A 89 -8.49 -5.85 -10.03
CA HIS A 89 -7.79 -4.59 -9.77
C HIS A 89 -8.74 -3.39 -9.69
N ALA A 90 -10.06 -3.60 -9.79
CA ALA A 90 -11.03 -2.53 -9.90
C ALA A 90 -11.00 -1.57 -8.71
N LYS A 91 -10.72 -2.08 -7.50
CA LYS A 91 -10.55 -1.25 -6.29
C LYS A 91 -9.33 -0.33 -6.37
N TYR A 92 -8.20 -0.85 -6.87
CA TYR A 92 -7.01 -0.04 -7.07
C TYR A 92 -7.21 0.97 -8.22
N LEU A 93 -7.82 0.54 -9.32
CA LEU A 93 -8.05 1.39 -10.48
C LEU A 93 -9.14 2.44 -10.22
N GLY A 94 -10.10 2.15 -9.33
CA GLY A 94 -11.33 2.92 -9.15
C GLY A 94 -12.29 2.77 -10.34
N SER A 95 -12.12 1.72 -11.13
CA SER A 95 -12.84 1.48 -12.38
C SER A 95 -12.87 -0.01 -12.71
N GLU A 96 -14.04 -0.51 -13.12
CA GLU A 96 -14.22 -1.87 -13.66
C GLU A 96 -13.85 -1.96 -15.15
N ILE A 97 -13.58 -0.81 -15.81
CA ILE A 97 -13.40 -0.71 -17.27
C ILE A 97 -11.93 -0.48 -17.62
N GLU A 98 -11.15 0.19 -16.76
CA GLU A 98 -9.72 0.38 -17.00
C GLU A 98 -9.02 -0.99 -16.92
N PRO A 99 -8.30 -1.43 -17.97
CA PRO A 99 -7.56 -2.67 -17.90
C PRO A 99 -6.36 -2.53 -16.95
N TRP A 100 -6.03 -3.61 -16.26
CA TRP A 100 -4.84 -3.65 -15.42
C TRP A 100 -3.57 -3.66 -16.28
N ASP A 101 -2.70 -2.69 -16.03
CA ASP A 101 -1.36 -2.61 -16.59
C ASP A 101 -0.34 -2.60 -15.43
N PRO A 102 0.31 -3.74 -15.16
CA PRO A 102 1.26 -3.85 -14.05
C PRO A 102 2.46 -2.91 -14.20
N ALA A 103 2.92 -2.69 -15.43
CA ALA A 103 4.07 -1.83 -15.70
C ALA A 103 3.72 -0.35 -15.47
N ARG A 104 2.53 0.07 -15.89
CA ARG A 104 2.04 1.43 -15.61
C ARG A 104 1.85 1.66 -14.12
N ALA A 105 1.22 0.73 -13.40
CA ALA A 105 1.05 0.85 -11.95
C ALA A 105 2.39 0.96 -11.22
N TYR A 106 3.36 0.13 -11.60
CA TYR A 106 4.74 0.19 -11.09
C TYR A 106 5.41 1.55 -11.37
N ASN A 107 5.34 2.02 -12.61
CA ASN A 107 5.99 3.27 -13.03
C ASN A 107 5.34 4.53 -12.42
N GLU A 108 4.02 4.49 -12.16
CA GLU A 108 3.31 5.61 -11.54
C GLU A 108 3.62 5.72 -10.05
N ALA A 109 3.86 4.58 -9.37
CA ALA A 109 4.00 4.48 -7.93
C ALA A 109 5.14 5.34 -7.36
N LYS A 110 4.83 6.07 -6.28
CA LYS A 110 5.81 6.80 -5.45
C LYS A 110 6.09 6.11 -4.11
N LEU A 111 5.17 5.27 -3.66
CA LEU A 111 5.32 4.46 -2.46
C LEU A 111 4.75 3.06 -2.72
N VAL A 112 5.54 2.05 -2.39
CA VAL A 112 5.17 0.63 -2.45
C VAL A 112 5.16 0.07 -1.04
N HIS A 113 4.07 -0.57 -0.64
CA HIS A 113 3.88 -1.15 0.68
C HIS A 113 3.81 -2.68 0.59
N PHE A 114 4.73 -3.37 1.27
CA PHE A 114 4.83 -4.83 1.27
C PHE A 114 3.68 -5.47 2.08
N SER A 115 2.68 -6.04 1.40
CA SER A 115 1.49 -6.65 1.99
C SER A 115 1.06 -7.93 1.24
N ASP A 116 1.76 -9.03 1.50
CA ASP A 116 1.64 -10.28 0.73
C ASP A 116 1.46 -11.51 1.61
N TRP A 117 0.83 -11.36 2.78
CA TRP A 117 0.55 -12.50 3.66
C TRP A 117 0.02 -13.69 2.84
N PRO A 118 0.54 -14.92 3.07
CA PRO A 118 1.44 -15.33 4.15
C PRO A 118 2.94 -15.12 3.89
N LEU A 119 3.33 -14.50 2.77
CA LEU A 119 4.74 -14.22 2.51
C LEU A 119 5.29 -13.22 3.56
N PRO A 120 6.46 -13.50 4.16
CA PRO A 120 7.00 -12.64 5.20
C PRO A 120 7.47 -11.28 4.64
N LYS A 121 7.73 -10.34 5.56
CA LYS A 121 8.30 -9.03 5.22
C LYS A 121 9.67 -9.20 4.54
N PRO A 122 10.06 -8.30 3.62
CA PRO A 122 11.19 -8.52 2.71
C PRO A 122 12.57 -8.54 3.38
N TRP A 123 12.66 -8.12 4.65
CA TRP A 123 13.88 -8.21 5.47
C TRP A 123 14.03 -9.53 6.24
N LEU A 124 13.02 -10.40 6.20
CA LEU A 124 13.08 -11.73 6.77
C LEU A 124 13.48 -12.74 5.69
N HIS A 125 13.81 -13.95 6.12
CA HIS A 125 14.00 -15.06 5.20
C HIS A 125 12.68 -15.36 4.47
N ILE A 126 12.76 -15.47 3.15
CA ILE A 126 11.63 -15.84 2.29
C ILE A 126 11.90 -17.26 1.82
N ASP A 127 10.96 -18.16 2.13
CA ASP A 127 10.97 -19.51 1.61
C ASP A 127 10.69 -19.49 0.10
N GLU A 128 11.53 -20.21 -0.66
CA GLU A 128 11.50 -20.16 -2.12
C GLU A 128 10.28 -20.90 -2.70
N GLU A 129 9.85 -22.00 -2.07
CA GLU A 129 8.67 -22.75 -2.48
C GLU A 129 7.42 -21.90 -2.28
N LEU A 130 7.27 -21.28 -1.11
CA LEU A 130 6.19 -20.35 -0.82
C LEU A 130 6.18 -19.14 -1.77
N ARG A 131 7.35 -18.60 -2.11
CA ARG A 131 7.45 -17.49 -3.07
C ARG A 131 6.98 -17.91 -4.47
N LEU A 132 7.40 -19.08 -4.93
CA LEU A 132 7.01 -19.62 -6.24
C LEU A 132 5.53 -19.96 -6.31
N GLU A 133 4.93 -20.38 -5.20
CA GLU A 133 3.49 -20.63 -5.06
C GLU A 133 2.68 -19.33 -5.12
N LEU A 134 3.13 -18.28 -4.41
CA LEU A 134 2.37 -17.04 -4.25
C LEU A 134 2.59 -16.00 -5.35
N GLN A 135 3.63 -16.13 -6.16
CA GLN A 135 3.89 -15.15 -7.23
C GLN A 135 2.73 -15.10 -8.24
N PRO A 136 2.47 -13.95 -8.87
CA PRO A 136 1.42 -13.82 -9.88
C PRO A 136 1.54 -14.85 -11.01
N ASN A 137 0.42 -15.32 -11.53
CA ASN A 137 0.42 -16.17 -12.73
C ASN A 137 0.78 -15.35 -13.98
N CYS A 138 1.44 -15.98 -14.95
CA CYS A 138 1.54 -15.39 -16.27
C CYS A 138 0.22 -15.59 -17.01
N THR A 139 -0.22 -14.59 -17.76
CA THR A 139 -1.48 -14.60 -18.51
C THR A 139 -1.23 -14.85 -19.98
N ASN A 140 -2.14 -15.57 -20.64
CA ASN A 140 -2.08 -15.70 -22.10
C ASN A 140 -2.60 -14.42 -22.73
N THR A 141 -1.84 -13.89 -23.67
CA THR A 141 -2.25 -12.76 -24.51
C THR A 141 -2.89 -13.26 -25.81
N THR A 142 -3.49 -12.35 -26.57
CA THR A 142 -4.04 -12.65 -27.89
C THR A 142 -2.92 -13.02 -28.86
N GLY A 143 -2.85 -14.30 -29.27
CA GLY A 143 -1.87 -14.81 -30.24
C GLY A 143 -0.75 -15.68 -29.65
N ASP A 144 -1.04 -16.50 -28.65
CA ASP A 144 -0.15 -17.50 -28.02
C ASP A 144 1.09 -16.94 -27.29
N ALA A 145 1.23 -15.62 -27.18
CA ALA A 145 2.26 -15.01 -26.35
C ALA A 145 1.85 -15.00 -24.87
N VAL A 146 2.80 -15.26 -23.97
CA VAL A 146 2.58 -15.29 -22.52
C VAL A 146 3.10 -13.99 -21.90
N ASP A 147 2.25 -13.29 -21.15
CA ASP A 147 2.61 -12.09 -20.39
C ASP A 147 2.89 -12.45 -18.93
N CYS A 148 4.15 -12.27 -18.52
CA CYS A 148 4.61 -12.47 -17.15
C CYS A 148 4.94 -11.16 -16.43
N THR A 149 4.52 -10.01 -16.95
CA THR A 149 4.94 -8.68 -16.46
C THR A 149 4.66 -8.50 -14.98
N ALA A 150 3.45 -8.87 -14.51
CA ALA A 150 3.12 -8.80 -13.08
C ALA A 150 4.03 -9.69 -12.22
N ARG A 151 4.33 -10.91 -12.66
CA ARG A 151 5.23 -11.85 -11.97
C ARG A 151 6.64 -11.29 -11.87
N ILE A 152 7.16 -10.74 -12.97
CA ILE A 152 8.51 -10.18 -13.04
C ILE A 152 8.63 -9.01 -12.07
N ILE A 153 7.70 -8.05 -12.13
CA ILE A 153 7.69 -6.87 -11.26
C ILE A 153 7.53 -7.27 -9.79
N TRP A 154 6.57 -8.14 -9.48
CA TRP A 154 6.31 -8.56 -8.11
C TRP A 154 7.55 -9.20 -7.45
N ASN A 155 8.25 -10.07 -8.18
CA ASN A 155 9.51 -10.66 -7.70
C ASN A 155 10.65 -9.63 -7.60
N SER A 156 10.65 -8.61 -8.46
CA SER A 156 11.63 -7.52 -8.41
C SER A 156 11.53 -6.76 -7.09
N PHE A 157 10.33 -6.50 -6.55
CA PHE A 157 10.20 -5.78 -5.27
C PHE A 157 11.01 -6.42 -4.14
N TYR A 158 11.01 -7.75 -4.04
CA TYR A 158 11.73 -8.48 -3.00
C TYR A 158 13.22 -8.57 -3.27
N THR A 159 13.59 -8.95 -4.50
CA THR A 159 15.00 -9.08 -4.89
C THR A 159 15.71 -7.72 -4.80
N ASP A 160 15.10 -6.64 -5.30
CA ASP A 160 15.63 -5.29 -5.22
C ASP A 160 15.80 -4.82 -3.77
N PHE A 161 14.83 -5.11 -2.90
CA PHE A 161 14.93 -4.79 -1.48
C PHE A 161 16.09 -5.51 -0.81
N GLN A 162 16.22 -6.83 -1.02
CA GLN A 162 17.28 -7.65 -0.42
C GLN A 162 18.67 -7.23 -0.92
N MET A 163 18.81 -6.95 -2.22
CA MET A 163 20.06 -6.45 -2.81
C MET A 163 20.47 -5.12 -2.18
N LYS A 164 19.58 -4.12 -2.16
CA LYS A 164 19.87 -2.80 -1.56
C LYS A 164 20.19 -2.89 -0.07
N ARG A 165 19.47 -3.74 0.67
CA ARG A 165 19.73 -3.95 2.10
C ARG A 165 21.13 -4.53 2.32
N LYS A 166 21.55 -5.51 1.51
CA LYS A 166 22.89 -6.11 1.60
C LYS A 166 23.99 -5.09 1.29
N GLU A 167 23.76 -4.19 0.34
CA GLU A 167 24.71 -3.12 0.00
C GLU A 167 24.87 -2.10 1.12
N ILE A 168 23.77 -1.68 1.75
CA ILE A 168 23.77 -0.58 2.74
C ILE A 168 24.09 -1.06 4.16
N CYS A 169 23.56 -2.22 4.57
CA CYS A 169 23.61 -2.72 5.94
C CYS A 169 24.65 -3.83 6.13
N SER A 170 25.73 -3.80 5.35
CA SER A 170 26.82 -4.79 5.42
C SER A 170 27.58 -4.75 6.75
#